data_AF-A0A3D3EC05-F1
#
_entry.id   AF-A0A3D3EC05-F1
#
_cell.length_a   1.000
_cell.length_b   1.000
_cell.length_c   1.000
_cell.angle_alpha   90.00
_cell.angle_beta   90.00
_cell.angle_gamma   90.00
#
_symmetry.space_group_name_H-M   'P 1'
#
loop_
_entity.id
_entity.type
_entity.pdbx_description
1 polymer ?
#
loop_
_entity_poly.entity_id
_entity_poly.type
_entity_poly.pdbx_seq_one_letter_code
_entity_poly.pdbx_strand_id
1 'polypeptide(L)' 'MGSGIAAQIANAGNQVLLLDLATTDDEPQSLAEIAIDRLLESDPPQLMHKKNIALITTGTIDNDFHKLA' A
#
# COMPACT_ATOMS: atom_id res chain seq x y z
N MET A 1 8.20 5.87 1.21
CA MET A 1 9.03 5.13 0.22
C MET A 1 8.32 3.87 -0.28
N GLY A 2 7.87 2.97 0.61
CA GLY A 2 7.20 1.71 0.21
C GLY A 2 6.00 1.88 -0.74
N SER A 3 5.06 2.78 -0.44
CA SER A 3 3.89 3.03 -1.30
C SER A 3 4.23 3.56 -2.69
N GLY A 4 5.33 4.30 -2.85
CA GLY A 4 5.80 4.76 -4.16
C GLY A 4 6.36 3.63 -5.02
N ILE A 5 7.08 2.68 -4.41
CA ILE A 5 7.53 1.46 -5.10
C ILE A 5 6.33 0.60 -5.50
N ALA A 6 5.38 0.41 -4.57
CA ALA A 6 4.13 -0.29 -4.85
C ALA A 6 3.37 0.35 -6.02
N ALA A 7 3.32 1.68 -6.07
CA ALA A 7 2.69 2.41 -7.17
C ALA A 7 3.35 2.14 -8.52
N GLN A 8 4.69 2.08 -8.60
CA GLN A 8 5.36 1.79 -9.87
C GLN A 8 5.13 0.35 -10.34
N ILE A 9 5.13 -0.61 -9.42
CA ILE A 9 4.84 -2.02 -9.74
C ILE A 9 3.37 -2.17 -10.19
N ALA A 10 2.45 -1.49 -9.51
CA ALA A 10 1.04 -1.42 -9.90
C ALA A 10 0.82 -0.70 -11.24
N ASN A 11 1.59 0.36 -11.54
CA ASN A 11 1.57 1.02 -12.84
C ASN A 11 1.99 0.07 -13.98
N ALA A 12 2.87 -0.88 -13.70
CA ALA A 12 3.24 -1.95 -14.62
C ALA A 12 2.17 -3.08 -14.71
N GLY A 13 1.05 -2.97 -14.00
CA GLY A 13 -0.07 -3.91 -14.06
C GLY A 13 0.05 -5.12 -13.13
N ASN A 14 0.99 -5.12 -12.18
CA ASN A 14 1.20 -6.24 -11.28
C ASN A 14 0.48 -6.04 -9.95
N GLN A 15 0.02 -7.15 -9.34
CA GLN A 15 -0.51 -7.14 -7.98
C GLN A 15 0.63 -6.94 -6.98
N VAL A 16 0.38 -6.12 -5.95
CA VAL A 16 1.34 -5.79 -4.91
C VAL A 16 0.69 -6.02 -3.55
N LEU A 17 1.36 -6.80 -2.71
CA LEU A 17 1.07 -6.87 -1.29
C LEU A 17 1.99 -5.90 -0.55
N LEU A 18 1.45 -4.82 0.01
CA LEU A 18 2.17 -3.83 0.80
C LEU A 18 1.94 -4.13 2.28
N LEU A 19 2.96 -4.69 2.93
CA LEU A 19 2.95 -4.98 4.36
C LEU A 19 3.75 -3.94 5.13
N ASP A 20 3.25 -3.52 6.29
CA ASP A 20 3.96 -2.69 7.25
C ASP A 20 3.61 -3.10 8.68
N LEU A 21 4.14 -2.39 9.68
CA LEU A 21 3.77 -2.60 11.07
C LEU A 21 2.32 -2.16 11.33
N ALA A 22 1.67 -2.83 12.28
CA ALA A 22 0.43 -2.33 12.85
C ALA A 22 0.69 -1.00 13.55
N THR A 23 -0.33 -0.14 13.57
CA THR A 23 -0.36 1.01 14.46
C THR A 23 -0.56 0.56 15.90
N THR A 24 -0.35 1.47 16.85
CA THR A 24 -0.75 1.24 18.25
C THR A 24 -2.24 0.94 18.34
N ASP A 25 -2.65 0.16 19.35
CA ASP A 25 -4.01 -0.39 19.50
C ASP A 25 -5.17 0.63 19.40
N ASP A 26 -4.89 1.92 19.54
CA ASP A 26 -5.87 3.01 19.47
C ASP A 26 -6.20 3.49 18.02
N GLU A 27 -5.43 3.07 17.01
CA GLU A 27 -5.61 3.54 15.63
C GLU A 27 -6.20 2.44 14.73
N PRO A 28 -7.35 2.69 14.07
CA PRO A 28 -8.05 1.67 13.29
C PRO A 28 -7.38 1.34 11.95
N GLN A 29 -6.45 2.17 11.47
CA GLN A 29 -5.76 2.01 10.19
C GLN A 29 -4.29 1.65 10.39
N SER A 30 -3.80 0.65 9.66
CA SER A 30 -2.39 0.26 9.59
C SER A 30 -1.51 1.33 8.91
N LEU A 31 -0.20 1.28 9.17
CA LEU A 31 0.75 2.18 8.50
C LEU A 31 0.74 2.03 6.97
N ALA A 32 0.47 0.81 6.48
CA ALA A 32 0.34 0.53 5.05
C ALA A 32 -0.87 1.26 4.43
N GLU A 33 -2.00 1.32 5.12
CA GLU A 33 -3.20 2.05 4.67
C GLU A 33 -2.97 3.56 4.67
N ILE A 34 -2.36 4.10 5.73
CA ILE A 34 -1.98 5.52 5.79
C ILE A 34 -1.04 5.88 4.63
N ALA A 35 -0.14 4.96 4.25
CA ALA A 35 0.76 5.15 3.12
C ALA A 35 0.03 5.16 1.76
N ILE A 36 -1.12 4.50 1.64
CA ILE A 36 -1.99 4.54 0.46
C ILE A 36 -2.75 5.86 0.38
N ASP A 37 -3.27 6.36 1.49
CA ASP A 37 -3.94 7.66 1.52
C ASP A 37 -2.98 8.77 1.06
N ARG A 38 -1.76 8.78 1.61
CA ARG A 38 -0.68 9.69 1.17
C ARG A 38 -0.28 9.51 -0.29
N LEU A 39 -0.35 8.29 -0.82
CA LEU A 39 -0.06 8.00 -2.22
C LEU A 39 -1.12 8.64 -3.13
N LEU A 40 -2.40 8.54 -2.76
CA LEU A 40 -3.53 9.09 -3.53
C LEU A 40 -3.54 10.63 -3.55
N GLU A 41 -3.02 11.26 -2.49
CA GLU A 41 -2.91 12.72 -2.36
C GLU A 41 -1.61 13.29 -2.93
N SER A 42 -0.69 12.45 -3.44
CA SER A 42 0.64 12.91 -3.86
C SER A 42 0.63 13.84 -5.08
N ASP A 43 1.50 14.85 -5.05
CA ASP A 43 1.76 15.80 -6.15
C ASP A 43 3.29 15.97 -6.34
N PRO A 44 3.88 15.56 -7.48
CA PRO A 44 3.21 14.98 -8.64
C PRO A 44 2.61 13.59 -8.35
N PRO A 45 1.52 13.21 -9.03
CA PRO A 45 0.89 11.90 -8.86
C PRO A 45 1.86 10.75 -9.16
N GLN A 46 1.97 9.79 -8.24
CA GLN A 46 2.82 8.62 -8.40
C GLN A 46 2.12 7.46 -9.17
N LEU A 47 0.79 7.41 -9.15
CA LEU A 47 0.01 6.48 -9.97
C LEU A 47 -0.26 7.10 -11.35
N MET A 48 0.06 6.37 -12.42
CA MET A 48 -0.26 6.80 -13.79
C MET A 48 -1.78 6.86 -14.03
N HIS A 49 -2.54 6.01 -13.33
CA HIS A 49 -3.99 6.02 -13.34
C HIS A 49 -4.53 5.63 -11.95
N LYS A 50 -5.50 6.36 -11.40
CA LYS A 50 -6.06 6.11 -10.05
C LYS A 50 -6.53 4.67 -9.85
N LYS A 51 -7.12 4.06 -10.89
CA LYS A 51 -7.54 2.64 -10.91
C LYS A 51 -6.45 1.65 -10.49
N ASN A 52 -5.18 1.97 -10.71
CA ASN A 52 -4.07 1.07 -10.40
C ASN A 52 -3.92 0.85 -8.90
N ILE A 53 -4.56 1.68 -8.06
CA ILE A 53 -4.64 1.44 -6.62
C ILE A 53 -5.30 0.09 -6.29
N ALA A 54 -6.23 -0.38 -7.14
CA ALA A 54 -6.89 -1.67 -6.97
C ALA A 54 -5.93 -2.87 -7.10
N LEU A 55 -4.70 -2.66 -7.60
CA LEU A 55 -3.66 -3.67 -7.66
C LEU A 55 -2.81 -3.73 -6.38
N ILE A 56 -2.99 -2.79 -5.46
CA ILE A 56 -2.25 -2.72 -4.21
C ILE A 56 -3.16 -3.17 -3.07
N THR A 57 -2.80 -4.28 -2.43
CA THR A 57 -3.44 -4.79 -1.22
C THR A 57 -2.56 -4.45 -0.03
N THR A 58 -3.15 -3.87 1.01
CA THR A 58 -2.46 -3.57 2.27
C THR A 58 -2.63 -4.71 3.28
N GLY A 59 -1.71 -4.78 4.24
CA GLY A 59 -1.78 -5.69 5.37
C GLY A 59 -0.72 -5.35 6.42
N THR A 60 -0.73 -6.07 7.53
CA THR A 60 0.30 -5.96 8.56
C THR A 60 1.23 -7.16 8.57
N ILE A 61 2.48 -6.96 8.95
CA ILE A 61 3.46 -8.06 9.04
C ILE A 61 2.96 -9.14 10.00
N ASP A 62 2.44 -8.78 11.18
CA ASP A 62 2.05 -9.77 12.18
C ASP A 62 0.84 -10.63 11.77
N ASN A 63 -0.12 -10.05 11.03
CA ASN A 63 -1.35 -10.75 10.67
C ASN A 63 -1.31 -11.37 9.27
N ASP A 64 -0.62 -10.73 8.31
CA ASP A 64 -0.76 -11.03 6.89
C ASP A 64 0.48 -11.66 6.26
N PHE A 65 1.54 -11.93 7.03
CA PHE A 65 2.77 -12.56 6.50
C PHE A 65 2.51 -13.89 5.77
N HIS A 66 1.49 -14.62 6.20
CA HIS A 66 1.06 -15.88 5.61
C HIS A 66 0.62 -15.76 4.13
N LYS A 67 0.30 -14.56 3.64
CA LYS A 67 -0.08 -14.30 2.23
C LYS A 67 1.10 -14.38 1.25
N LEU A 68 2.36 -14.49 1.73
CA LEU A 68 3.56 -14.61 0.89
C LEU A 68 3.81 -16.04 0.36
N ALA A 69 3.08 -17.04 0.85
CA ALA A 69 3.33 -18.47 0.60
C ALA A 69 2.37 -19.08 -0.43
#